data_AF-A0A1Q9R1C6-F1
#
_entry.id   AF-A0A1Q9R1C6-F1
#
_cell.length_a   1.000
_cell.length_b   1.000
_cell.length_c   1.000
_cell.angle_alpha   90.00
_cell.angle_beta   90.00
_cell.angle_gamma   90.00
#
_symmetry.space_group_name_H-M   'P 1'
#
loop_
_entity.id
_entity.type
_entity.pdbx_description
1 polymer ?
#
loop_
_entity_poly.entity_id
_entity_poly.type
_entity_poly.pdbx_seq_one_letter_code
_entity_poly.pdbx_strand_id
1 'polypeptide(L)'
;MEVSKTKSSFYRRLYVAWLIDSQTAASVPALMAATGMPRRTAQDTIAALADLDIVCEFEQQAGARNHAGNYRIRDWGAIDKGWIIQNLRVIREVLGYP
;
A
#
# COMPACT_ATOMS: atom_id res chain seq x y z
N MET A 1 18.84 11.60 -10.78
CA MET A 1 19.01 10.18 -11.17
C MET A 1 17.61 9.61 -11.40
N GLU A 2 17.30 9.14 -12.59
CA GLU A 2 15.97 8.62 -12.91
C GLU A 2 15.73 7.29 -12.16
N VAL A 3 14.60 7.17 -11.47
CA VAL A 3 14.26 5.97 -10.70
C VAL A 3 13.76 4.90 -11.66
N SER A 4 14.36 3.71 -11.63
CA SER A 4 13.91 2.61 -12.50
C SER A 4 12.46 2.21 -12.21
N LYS A 5 11.73 1.77 -13.25
CA LYS A 5 10.34 1.29 -13.11
C LYS A 5 10.23 0.18 -12.07
N THR A 6 11.22 -0.73 -12.02
CA THR A 6 11.29 -1.81 -11.02
C THR A 6 11.35 -1.26 -9.60
N LYS A 7 12.25 -0.30 -9.34
CA LYS A 7 12.40 0.32 -8.01
C LYS A 7 11.14 1.09 -7.60
N SER A 8 10.58 1.87 -8.52
CA SER A 8 9.32 2.59 -8.33
C SER A 8 8.16 1.65 -7.99
N SER A 9 8.01 0.55 -8.72
CA SER A 9 6.97 -0.46 -8.48
C SER A 9 7.15 -1.16 -7.14
N PHE A 10 8.39 -1.54 -6.79
CA PHE A 10 8.69 -2.15 -5.50
C PHE A 10 8.36 -1.20 -4.34
N TYR A 11 8.88 0.03 -4.37
CA TYR A 11 8.66 1.02 -3.31
C TYR A 11 7.19 1.39 -3.15
N ARG A 12 6.42 1.46 -4.24
CA ARG A 12 4.97 1.72 -4.17
C ARG A 12 4.24 0.63 -3.40
N ARG A 13 4.57 -0.64 -3.65
CA ARG A 13 3.96 -1.78 -2.93
C ARG A 13 4.30 -1.75 -1.45
N LEU A 14 5.56 -1.49 -1.09
CA LEU A 14 5.99 -1.33 0.30
C LEU A 14 5.23 -0.20 1.01
N TYR A 15 5.12 0.95 0.35
CA TYR A 15 4.45 2.12 0.92
C TYR A 15 2.94 1.91 1.09
N VAL A 16 2.27 1.33 0.09
CA VAL A 16 0.84 1.00 0.17
C VAL A 16 0.57 -0.04 1.25
N ALA A 17 1.40 -1.09 1.36
CA ALA A 17 1.27 -2.07 2.45
C ALA A 17 1.43 -1.39 3.83
N TRP A 18 2.39 -0.49 3.97
CA TRP A 18 2.58 0.26 5.22
C TRP A 18 1.41 1.19 5.55
N LEU A 19 0.84 1.89 4.56
CA LEU A 19 -0.34 2.74 4.74
C LEU A 19 -1.56 1.92 5.22
N ILE A 20 -1.74 0.72 4.66
CA ILE A 20 -2.80 -0.20 5.06
C ILE A 20 -2.53 -0.72 6.47
N ASP A 21 -1.34 -1.27 6.74
CA ASP A 21 -0.97 -1.84 8.03
C ASP A 21 -1.09 -0.81 9.18
N SER A 22 -0.58 0.42 8.97
CA SER A 22 -0.67 1.52 9.93
C SER A 22 -2.08 2.11 10.08
N GLN A 23 -3.02 1.69 9.24
CA GLN A 23 -4.38 2.22 9.15
C GLN A 23 -4.48 3.70 8.76
N THR A 24 -3.38 4.28 8.28
CA THR A 24 -3.36 5.64 7.72
C THR A 24 -4.23 5.72 6.47
N ALA A 25 -4.21 4.68 5.62
CA ALA A 25 -5.09 4.56 4.48
C ALA A 25 -5.37 3.08 4.18
N ALA A 26 -6.56 2.62 4.55
CA ALA A 26 -6.98 1.22 4.44
C ALA A 26 -8.09 0.98 3.41
N SER A 27 -8.36 1.93 2.51
CA SER A 27 -9.33 1.78 1.43
C SER A 27 -8.81 2.40 0.14
N VAL A 28 -9.34 1.98 -1.02
CA VAL A 28 -8.91 2.55 -2.31
C VAL A 28 -9.05 4.08 -2.33
N PRO A 29 -10.17 4.70 -1.91
CA PRO A 29 -10.28 6.15 -1.83
C PRO A 29 -9.25 6.80 -0.89
N ALA A 30 -8.99 6.19 0.28
CA ALA A 30 -8.00 6.72 1.22
C ALA A 30 -6.57 6.66 0.65
N LEU A 31 -6.22 5.58 -0.05
CA LEU A 31 -4.92 5.43 -0.71
C LEU A 31 -4.73 6.46 -1.82
N MET A 32 -5.78 6.74 -2.60
CA MET A 32 -5.75 7.80 -3.61
C MET A 32 -5.49 9.17 -2.95
N ALA A 33 -6.19 9.48 -1.86
CA ALA A 33 -6.00 10.74 -1.13
C ALA A 33 -4.59 10.87 -0.54
N ALA A 34 -4.03 9.79 0.01
CA ALA A 34 -2.71 9.79 0.66
C ALA A 34 -1.53 9.85 -0.33
N THR A 35 -1.74 9.49 -1.59
CA THR A 35 -0.64 9.30 -2.56
C THR A 35 -0.79 10.09 -3.86
N GLY A 36 -1.99 10.62 -4.14
CA GLY A 36 -2.33 11.24 -5.43
C GLY A 36 -2.44 10.25 -6.59
N MET A 37 -2.29 8.93 -6.36
CA MET A 37 -2.34 7.96 -7.44
C MET A 37 -3.77 7.72 -7.97
N PRO A 38 -3.96 7.40 -9.26
CA PRO A 38 -5.27 7.01 -9.78
C PRO A 38 -5.84 5.74 -9.15
N ARG A 39 -7.17 5.59 -9.16
CA ARG A 39 -7.88 4.43 -8.61
C ARG A 39 -7.32 3.09 -9.10
N ARG A 40 -7.11 2.97 -10.42
CA ARG A 40 -6.60 1.73 -11.04
C ARG A 40 -5.22 1.37 -10.49
N THR A 41 -4.33 2.35 -10.35
CA THR A 41 -2.99 2.18 -9.77
C THR A 41 -3.05 1.70 -8.32
N ALA A 42 -3.96 2.24 -7.50
CA ALA A 42 -4.14 1.80 -6.12
C ALA A 42 -4.62 0.34 -6.07
N GLN A 43 -5.62 -0.02 -6.88
CA GLN A 43 -6.13 -1.39 -6.97
C GLN A 43 -5.07 -2.38 -7.46
N ASP A 44 -4.34 -2.05 -8.53
CA ASP A 44 -3.24 -2.89 -9.04
C ASP A 44 -2.12 -3.06 -8.02
N THR A 45 -1.78 -1.99 -7.29
CA THR A 45 -0.75 -2.07 -6.25
C THR A 45 -1.17 -3.01 -5.12
N ILE A 46 -2.42 -2.94 -4.67
CA ILE A 46 -2.96 -3.85 -3.64
C ILE A 46 -2.94 -5.29 -4.14
N ALA A 47 -3.39 -5.55 -5.36
CA ALA A 47 -3.40 -6.90 -5.94
C ALA A 47 -1.98 -7.49 -6.05
N ALA A 48 -1.00 -6.66 -6.43
CA ALA A 48 0.40 -7.06 -6.59
C ALA A 48 1.19 -7.18 -5.26
N LEU A 49 0.53 -7.03 -4.10
CA LEU A 49 1.18 -7.27 -2.80
C LEU A 49 1.48 -8.76 -2.60
N ALA A 50 0.63 -9.65 -3.11
CA ALA A 50 0.84 -11.10 -3.04
C ALA A 50 2.11 -11.55 -3.78
N ASP A 51 2.54 -10.84 -4.82
CA ASP A 51 3.80 -11.11 -5.53
C ASP A 51 5.06 -10.87 -4.66
N LEU A 52 4.90 -10.23 -3.49
CA LEU A 52 5.94 -10.00 -2.48
C LEU A 52 5.70 -10.83 -1.20
N ASP A 53 4.82 -11.83 -1.26
CA ASP A 53 4.36 -12.63 -0.12
C ASP A 53 3.65 -11.83 0.98
N ILE A 54 3.24 -10.58 0.70
CA ILE A 54 2.46 -9.76 1.63
C ILE A 54 0.99 -10.17 1.54
N VAL A 55 0.45 -10.70 2.64
CA VAL A 55 -0.95 -11.12 2.74
C VAL A 55 -1.82 -9.91 3.08
N CYS A 56 -2.54 -9.40 2.08
CA CYS A 56 -3.47 -8.27 2.22
C CYS A 56 -4.92 -8.74 2.00
N GLU A 57 -5.76 -8.59 3.00
CA GLU A 57 -7.15 -9.04 2.99
C GLU A 57 -8.12 -7.86 3.08
N PHE A 58 -9.31 -7.99 2.51
CA PHE A 58 -10.39 -7.02 2.67
C PHE A 58 -11.39 -7.48 3.73
N GLU A 59 -11.51 -6.71 4.81
CA GLU A 59 -12.50 -6.93 5.86
C GLU A 59 -13.74 -6.07 5.64
N GLN A 60 -14.90 -6.70 5.48
CA GLN A 60 -16.17 -5.99 5.46
C GLN A 60 -16.53 -5.54 6.88
N GLN A 61 -17.02 -4.31 7.02
CA GLN A 61 -17.57 -3.86 8.31
C GLN A 61 -18.92 -4.52 8.56
N ALA A 62 -19.11 -5.05 9.77
CA ALA A 62 -20.36 -5.69 10.17
C ALA A 62 -21.55 -4.74 10.01
N GLY A 63 -22.57 -5.17 9.26
CA GLY A 63 -23.80 -4.41 9.02
C GLY A 63 -23.74 -3.37 7.89
N ALA A 64 -22.60 -3.24 7.19
CA ALA A 64 -22.49 -2.26 6.12
C ALA A 64 -23.12 -2.74 4.81
N ARG A 65 -24.05 -1.96 4.23
CA ARG A 65 -24.57 -2.18 2.89
C ARG A 65 -23.54 -1.70 1.86
N ASN A 66 -23.30 -2.50 0.82
CA ASN A 66 -22.46 -2.18 -0.36
C ASN A 66 -20.99 -1.84 -0.05
N HIS A 67 -20.07 -2.80 -0.20
CA HIS A 67 -18.61 -2.62 -0.33
C HIS A 67 -17.89 -1.74 0.70
N ALA A 68 -18.51 -1.44 1.84
CA ALA A 68 -17.89 -0.70 2.93
C ALA A 68 -17.06 -1.66 3.80
N GLY A 69 -15.75 -1.49 3.72
CA GLY A 69 -14.75 -2.31 4.39
C GLY A 69 -13.36 -1.71 4.22
N ASN A 70 -12.40 -2.32 4.90
CA ASN A 70 -11.01 -1.87 4.92
C ASN A 70 -10.06 -3.03 4.62
N TYR A 71 -8.94 -2.72 3.99
CA TYR A 71 -7.83 -3.64 3.83
C TYR A 71 -7.06 -3.80 5.14
N ARG A 72 -6.51 -4.99 5.35
CA ARG A 72 -5.57 -5.32 6.42
C ARG A 72 -4.39 -6.08 5.86
N ILE A 73 -3.20 -5.74 6.34
CA ILE A 73 -2.04 -6.62 6.20
C ILE A 73 -2.11 -7.66 7.33
N ARG A 74 -2.17 -8.94 6.97
CA ARG A 74 -2.14 -10.07 7.92
C ARG A 74 -0.73 -10.57 8.16
N ASP A 75 0.06 -10.57 7.11
CA ASP A 75 1.45 -11.03 7.12
C ASP A 75 2.26 -10.21 6.12
N TRP A 76 3.49 -9.91 6.49
CA TRP A 76 4.46 -9.22 5.65
C TRP A 76 5.33 -10.19 4.83
N GLY A 77 5.25 -11.50 5.11
CA GLY A 77 6.00 -12.52 4.39
C GLY A 77 7.50 -12.26 4.45
N ALA A 78 8.14 -12.21 3.29
CA ALA A 78 9.59 -11.98 3.17
C ALA A 78 10.03 -10.52 3.40
N ILE A 79 9.09 -9.58 3.61
CA ILE A 79 9.37 -8.15 3.67
C ILE A 79 9.56 -7.69 5.13
N ASP A 80 10.69 -7.04 5.40
CA ASP A 80 10.94 -6.41 6.70
C ASP A 80 10.22 -5.05 6.82
N LYS A 81 9.13 -5.05 7.59
CA LYS A 81 8.38 -3.84 7.96
C LYS A 81 9.24 -2.78 8.68
N GLY A 82 10.19 -3.20 9.50
CA GLY A 82 11.07 -2.31 10.25
C GLY A 82 11.95 -1.46 9.33
N TRP A 83 12.51 -2.08 8.29
CA TRP A 83 13.24 -1.36 7.24
C TRP A 83 12.38 -0.29 6.56
N ILE A 84 11.12 -0.60 6.25
CA ILE A 84 10.20 0.36 5.60
C ILE A 84 10.00 1.59 6.48
N ILE A 85 9.69 1.39 7.76
CA ILE A 85 9.45 2.48 8.72
C ILE A 85 10.66 3.42 8.79
N GLN A 86 11.87 2.88 8.87
CA GLN A 86 13.11 3.66 8.91
C GLN A 86 13.37 4.44 7.61
N ASN A 87 12.84 3.97 6.49
CA ASN A 87 13.10 4.52 5.15
C ASN A 87 11.89 5.25 4.54
N LEU A 88 10.80 5.48 5.29
CA LEU A 88 9.55 6.07 4.78
C LEU A 88 9.78 7.39 4.03
N ARG A 89 10.64 8.25 4.57
CA ARG A 89 10.98 9.54 3.95
C ARG A 89 11.58 9.33 2.56
N VAL A 90 12.59 8.46 2.45
CA VAL A 90 13.28 8.17 1.19
C VAL A 90 12.32 7.53 0.19
N ILE A 91 11.46 6.61 0.65
CA ILE A 91 10.47 5.95 -0.20
C ILE A 91 9.50 6.99 -0.80
N ARG A 92 8.97 7.92 0.02
CA ARG A 92 8.07 8.99 -0.44
C ARG A 92 8.75 9.93 -1.43
N GLU A 93 9.97 10.37 -1.11
CA GLU A 93 10.77 11.24 -1.99
C GLU A 93 11.01 10.59 -3.36
N VAL A 94 11.36 9.29 -3.39
CA VAL A 94 11.57 8.52 -4.63
C VAL A 94 10.29 8.36 -5.45
N LEU A 95 9.13 8.25 -4.80
CA LEU A 95 7.83 8.08 -5.45
C LEU A 95 7.17 9.42 -5.85
N GLY A 96 7.65 10.54 -5.32
CA GLY A 96 7.00 11.85 -5.46
C GLY A 96 5.63 11.90 -4.77
N TYR A 97 5.45 11.13 -3.69
CA TYR A 97 4.20 11.14 -2.92
C TYR A 97 4.23 12.21 -1.83
N PRO A 98 3.06 12.79 -1.45
CA PRO A 98 2.95 13.80 -0.40
C PRO A 98 3.61 13.35 0.89
#